data_AF-A0A2P5HIG4-F1
#
_entry.id   AF-A0A2P5HIG4-F1
#
_cell.length_a   1.000
_cell.length_b   1.000
_cell.length_c   1.000
_cell.angle_alpha   90.00
_cell.angle_beta   90.00
_cell.angle_gamma   90.00
#
_symmetry.space_group_name_H-M   'P 1'
#
loop_
_entity.id
_entity.type
_entity.pdbx_description
1 polymer ?
#
loop_
_entity_poly.entity_id
_entity_poly.type
_entity_poly.pdbx_seq_one_letter_code
_entity_poly.pdbx_strand_id
1 'polypeptide(L)'
;LVVAIGYRLNVFGFLAGEELLHESNGEAGGNFGLWDQRVAAEWVRDWIPYFGGDPGNITLAGRSAGAYSAEAQMLYDFLKPGDKASLYRRIFMDSNAIPAQPKSLADVRGQFDEICEYFQVPRGLPGPEKLKPQLCVSKEFADEFKKRGYKILIGEVRNEETLYSTYNAPTEPTLDALKLQVSNYYAPQVTERAIQQYRLPASEELEDWRRTFGNIVSDGQVRAPSRCLVKALVENGVDLQDVWRYHIAYRLSFINEEVAPASFGVAHAMDRPIWNFSICYGPTPVETQLMKDLIQILTAFVNDDKGYKFDTASIDQMKVMTPEGKIQIQPDERWEELVRLGSIFAGN
;
A
#
# COMPACT_ATOMS: atom_id res chain seq x y z
N LEU A 1 26.93 -1.74 -14.39
CA LEU A 1 25.58 -1.21 -14.11
C LEU A 1 24.94 -2.05 -13.02
N VAL A 2 24.13 -1.44 -12.17
CA VAL A 2 23.30 -2.15 -11.17
C VAL A 2 21.85 -1.82 -11.47
N VAL A 3 21.00 -2.84 -11.56
CA VAL A 3 19.57 -2.69 -11.83
C VAL A 3 18.81 -3.36 -10.68
N ALA A 4 17.93 -2.60 -10.02
CA ALA A 4 17.03 -3.11 -9.01
C ALA A 4 15.61 -3.13 -9.59
N ILE A 5 14.88 -4.23 -9.36
CA ILE A 5 13.55 -4.46 -9.93
C ILE A 5 12.53 -4.63 -8.79
N GLY A 6 11.36 -4.02 -8.96
CA GLY A 6 10.19 -4.31 -8.13
C GLY A 6 9.42 -5.50 -8.68
N TYR A 7 8.81 -6.30 -7.81
CA TYR A 7 7.92 -7.40 -8.19
C TYR A 7 6.83 -7.58 -7.12
N ARG A 8 5.69 -8.16 -7.51
CA ARG A 8 4.57 -8.40 -6.58
C ARG A 8 4.96 -9.39 -5.48
N LEU A 9 4.44 -9.17 -4.27
CA LEU A 9 4.72 -9.98 -3.07
C LEU A 9 3.43 -10.55 -2.47
N ASN A 10 3.60 -11.54 -1.58
CA ASN A 10 2.51 -12.19 -0.83
C ASN A 10 1.36 -12.65 -1.74
N VAL A 11 0.11 -12.58 -1.31
CA VAL A 11 -1.08 -12.99 -2.09
C VAL A 11 -1.14 -12.33 -3.47
N PHE A 12 -0.60 -11.13 -3.65
CA PHE A 12 -0.62 -10.45 -4.95
C PHE A 12 0.43 -10.99 -5.94
N GLY A 13 1.53 -11.55 -5.44
CA GLY A 13 2.59 -12.11 -6.26
C GLY A 13 2.61 -13.64 -6.32
N PHE A 14 2.06 -14.30 -5.31
CA PHE A 14 2.30 -15.72 -5.05
C PHE A 14 1.04 -16.46 -4.57
N LEU A 15 -0.14 -15.83 -4.61
CA LEU A 15 -1.38 -16.61 -4.61
C LEU A 15 -1.43 -17.41 -5.91
N ALA A 16 -1.85 -18.67 -5.80
CA ALA A 16 -1.98 -19.57 -6.91
C ALA A 16 -3.32 -20.31 -6.82
N GLY A 17 -3.94 -20.59 -7.96
CA GLY A 17 -5.24 -21.24 -8.03
C GLY A 17 -5.69 -21.51 -9.45
N GLU A 18 -6.59 -22.48 -9.61
CA GLU A 18 -7.24 -22.79 -10.89
C GLU A 18 -8.02 -21.59 -11.42
N GLU A 19 -8.58 -20.77 -10.53
CA GLU A 19 -9.24 -19.51 -10.87
C GLU A 19 -8.31 -18.56 -11.63
N LEU A 20 -7.06 -18.44 -11.18
CA LEU A 20 -6.03 -17.61 -11.79
C LEU A 20 -5.49 -18.23 -13.09
N LEU A 21 -5.42 -19.57 -13.15
CA LEU A 21 -5.03 -20.30 -14.36
C LEU A 21 -6.08 -20.13 -15.47
N HIS A 22 -7.37 -20.22 -15.12
CA HIS A 22 -8.47 -19.99 -16.06
C HIS A 22 -8.51 -18.54 -16.55
N GLU A 23 -8.30 -17.57 -15.66
CA GLU A 23 -8.23 -16.15 -16.01
C GLU A 23 -7.12 -15.87 -17.04
N SER A 24 -6.00 -16.59 -16.94
CA SER A 24 -4.85 -16.46 -17.85
C SER A 24 -4.91 -17.39 -19.07
N ASN A 25 -6.07 -17.97 -19.41
CA ASN A 25 -6.23 -18.93 -20.52
C ASN A 25 -5.25 -20.12 -20.46
N GLY A 26 -4.90 -20.57 -19.25
CA GLY A 26 -3.98 -21.68 -19.04
C GLY A 26 -2.49 -21.30 -19.00
N GLU A 27 -2.16 -20.01 -19.07
CA GLU A 27 -0.76 -19.57 -19.14
C GLU A 27 -0.08 -19.44 -17.76
N ALA A 28 -0.80 -18.94 -16.74
CA ALA A 28 -0.23 -18.67 -15.42
C ALA A 28 -1.25 -18.83 -14.28
N GLY A 29 -1.11 -19.92 -13.51
CA GLY A 29 -1.94 -20.18 -12.32
C GLY A 29 -1.42 -19.57 -11.02
N GLY A 30 -0.35 -18.76 -11.07
CA GLY A 30 0.34 -18.22 -9.90
C GLY A 30 1.76 -17.75 -10.23
N ASN A 31 2.61 -17.58 -9.22
CA ASN A 31 4.01 -17.12 -9.35
C ASN A 31 4.15 -15.77 -10.08
N PHE A 32 3.14 -14.92 -10.02
CA PHE A 32 3.12 -13.61 -10.66
C PHE A 32 4.32 -12.72 -10.29
N GLY A 33 4.83 -12.81 -9.06
CA GLY A 33 6.06 -12.14 -8.66
C GLY A 33 7.30 -12.62 -9.42
N LEU A 34 7.38 -13.91 -9.79
CA LEU A 34 8.46 -14.44 -10.64
C LEU A 34 8.28 -14.03 -12.10
N TRP A 35 7.03 -13.95 -12.57
CA TRP A 35 6.73 -13.43 -13.91
C TRP A 35 7.12 -11.96 -14.04
N ASP A 36 6.86 -11.14 -13.03
CA ASP A 36 7.30 -9.74 -12.99
C ASP A 36 8.84 -9.64 -13.12
N GLN A 37 9.56 -10.48 -12.38
CA GLN A 37 11.03 -10.53 -12.45
C GLN A 37 11.52 -10.97 -13.83
N ARG A 38 10.83 -11.92 -14.47
CA ARG A 38 11.17 -12.42 -15.80
C ARG A 38 11.01 -11.34 -16.86
N VAL A 39 9.87 -10.66 -16.87
CA VAL A 39 9.59 -9.54 -17.78
C VAL A 39 10.63 -8.44 -17.59
N ALA A 40 10.95 -8.10 -16.34
CA ALA A 40 11.98 -7.10 -16.05
C ALA A 40 13.37 -7.51 -16.55
N ALA A 41 13.73 -8.79 -16.44
CA ALA A 41 15.02 -9.29 -16.93
C ALA A 41 15.11 -9.35 -18.46
N GLU A 42 14.02 -9.73 -19.14
CA GLU A 42 13.93 -9.67 -20.61
C GLU A 42 14.05 -8.22 -21.10
N TRP A 43 13.40 -7.29 -20.41
CA TRP A 43 13.59 -5.86 -20.65
C TRP A 43 15.05 -5.44 -20.44
N VAL A 44 15.70 -5.86 -19.35
CA VAL A 44 17.12 -5.54 -19.13
C VAL A 44 17.98 -6.08 -20.27
N ARG A 45 17.81 -7.34 -20.70
CA ARG A 45 18.57 -7.89 -21.84
C ARG A 45 18.40 -7.05 -23.10
N ASP A 46 17.17 -6.64 -23.41
CA ASP A 46 16.87 -5.96 -24.67
C ASP A 46 17.33 -4.49 -24.66
N TRP A 47 17.34 -3.85 -23.50
CA TRP A 47 17.52 -2.40 -23.38
C TRP A 47 18.80 -1.96 -22.68
N ILE A 48 19.49 -2.83 -21.94
CA ILE A 48 20.73 -2.45 -21.25
C ILE A 48 21.86 -1.95 -22.17
N PRO A 49 21.97 -2.33 -23.46
CA PRO A 49 22.96 -1.71 -24.37
C PRO A 49 22.85 -0.20 -24.45
N TYR A 50 21.63 0.36 -24.39
CA TYR A 50 21.40 1.80 -24.45
C TYR A 50 21.86 2.54 -23.20
N PHE A 51 22.10 1.82 -22.10
CA PHE A 51 22.67 2.35 -20.86
C PHE A 51 24.18 2.06 -20.75
N GLY A 52 24.79 1.52 -21.80
CA GLY A 52 26.21 1.12 -21.82
C GLY A 52 26.49 -0.23 -21.14
N GLY A 53 25.48 -1.09 -20.95
CA GLY A 53 25.65 -2.44 -20.42
C GLY A 53 25.83 -3.50 -21.50
N ASP A 54 26.44 -4.61 -21.13
CA ASP A 54 26.61 -5.78 -22.01
C ASP A 54 25.47 -6.79 -21.77
N PRO A 55 24.55 -7.00 -22.73
CA PRO A 55 23.44 -7.92 -22.57
C PRO A 55 23.88 -9.40 -22.55
N GLY A 56 25.09 -9.70 -23.04
CA GLY A 56 25.68 -11.04 -22.99
C GLY A 56 26.34 -11.39 -21.64
N ASN A 57 26.41 -10.42 -20.72
CA ASN A 57 27.16 -10.55 -19.47
C ASN A 57 26.33 -10.15 -18.22
N ILE A 58 25.07 -10.56 -18.17
CA ILE A 58 24.16 -10.28 -17.05
C ILE A 58 24.41 -11.26 -15.89
N THR A 59 24.53 -10.74 -14.67
CA THR A 59 24.58 -11.55 -13.44
C THR A 59 23.29 -11.34 -12.65
N LEU A 60 22.52 -12.40 -12.43
CA LEU A 60 21.37 -12.36 -11.54
C LEU A 60 21.83 -12.59 -10.10
N ALA A 61 21.51 -11.67 -9.21
CA ALA A 61 21.91 -11.76 -7.81
C ALA A 61 20.68 -11.65 -6.90
N GLY A 62 20.62 -12.48 -5.87
CA GLY A 62 19.54 -12.45 -4.90
C GLY A 62 19.95 -13.01 -3.55
N ARG A 63 19.32 -12.48 -2.49
CA ARG A 63 19.51 -12.92 -1.10
C ARG A 63 18.21 -13.49 -0.54
N SER A 64 18.28 -14.56 0.24
CA SER A 64 17.11 -15.18 0.87
C SER A 64 16.03 -15.57 -0.16
N ALA A 65 14.80 -15.04 -0.09
CA ALA A 65 13.76 -15.25 -1.11
C ALA A 65 14.19 -14.79 -2.53
N GLY A 66 15.12 -13.83 -2.62
CA GLY A 66 15.75 -13.45 -3.88
C GLY A 66 16.71 -14.52 -4.41
N ALA A 67 17.42 -15.26 -3.54
CA ALA A 67 18.26 -16.38 -3.96
C ALA A 67 17.39 -17.55 -4.47
N TYR A 68 16.28 -17.84 -3.78
CA TYR A 68 15.24 -18.76 -4.27
C TYR A 68 14.72 -18.33 -5.65
N SER A 69 14.39 -17.04 -5.80
CA SER A 69 13.90 -16.49 -7.08
C SER A 69 14.95 -16.64 -8.19
N ALA A 70 16.22 -16.40 -7.89
CA ALA A 70 17.31 -16.58 -8.84
C ALA A 70 17.45 -18.03 -9.31
N GLU A 71 17.30 -18.99 -8.41
CA GLU A 71 17.25 -20.42 -8.75
C GLU A 71 16.01 -20.78 -9.57
N ALA A 72 14.84 -20.22 -9.26
CA ALA A 72 13.61 -20.44 -10.03
C ALA A 72 13.74 -19.93 -11.48
N GLN A 73 14.34 -18.75 -11.69
CA GLN A 73 14.61 -18.21 -13.02
C GLN A 73 15.60 -19.10 -13.79
N MET A 74 16.62 -19.62 -13.11
CA MET A 74 17.58 -20.57 -13.69
C MET A 74 16.91 -21.89 -14.09
N LEU A 75 16.07 -22.47 -13.23
CA LEU A 75 15.31 -23.69 -13.53
C LEU A 75 14.34 -23.49 -14.70
N TYR A 76 13.69 -22.32 -14.77
CA TYR A 76 12.82 -21.98 -15.89
C TYR A 76 13.57 -21.97 -17.22
N ASP A 77 14.80 -21.43 -17.26
CA ASP A 77 15.63 -21.46 -18.46
C ASP A 77 16.04 -22.90 -18.85
N PHE A 78 16.27 -23.79 -17.88
CA PHE A 78 16.61 -25.21 -18.15
C PHE A 78 15.44 -26.03 -18.69
N LEU A 79 14.22 -25.73 -18.26
CA LEU A 79 13.03 -26.50 -18.61
C LEU A 79 12.38 -26.02 -19.92
N LYS A 80 12.83 -24.89 -20.48
CA LYS A 80 12.34 -24.42 -21.78
C LYS A 80 12.90 -25.27 -22.94
N PRO A 81 12.05 -25.81 -23.82
CA PRO A 81 12.53 -26.45 -25.05
C PRO A 81 13.07 -25.41 -26.04
N GLY A 82 14.31 -25.58 -26.49
CA GLY A 82 14.91 -24.81 -27.58
C GLY A 82 16.19 -24.05 -27.21
N ASP A 83 16.98 -23.74 -28.24
CA ASP A 83 18.35 -23.18 -28.14
C ASP A 83 18.33 -21.65 -27.90
N LYS A 84 17.49 -21.18 -26.97
CA LYS A 84 17.51 -19.77 -26.56
C LYS A 84 18.57 -19.61 -25.48
N ALA A 85 19.59 -18.81 -25.77
CA ALA A 85 20.62 -18.44 -24.84
C ALA A 85 20.01 -18.01 -23.49
N SER A 86 20.56 -18.56 -22.40
CA SER A 86 20.24 -18.17 -21.03
C SER A 86 20.21 -16.64 -20.89
N LEU A 87 19.20 -16.10 -20.19
CA LEU A 87 19.13 -14.65 -19.93
C LEU A 87 20.30 -14.16 -19.08
N TYR A 88 20.86 -15.06 -18.27
CA TYR A 88 21.89 -14.74 -17.29
C TYR A 88 23.15 -15.55 -17.57
N ARG A 89 24.30 -14.88 -17.47
CA ARG A 89 25.61 -15.50 -17.58
C ARG A 89 26.09 -16.09 -16.26
N ARG A 90 25.69 -15.47 -15.13
CA ARG A 90 26.08 -15.88 -13.77
C ARG A 90 24.91 -15.69 -12.81
N ILE A 91 24.90 -16.52 -11.77
CA ILE A 91 23.94 -16.43 -10.68
C ILE A 91 24.74 -16.25 -9.37
N PHE A 92 24.34 -15.30 -8.53
CA PHE A 92 24.85 -15.13 -7.18
C PHE A 92 23.71 -15.29 -6.18
N MET A 93 23.78 -16.37 -5.40
CA MET A 93 22.77 -16.73 -4.40
C MET A 93 23.39 -16.63 -3.01
N ASP A 94 22.86 -15.74 -2.20
CA ASP A 94 23.27 -15.60 -0.81
C ASP A 94 22.15 -16.06 0.14
N SER A 95 22.47 -17.05 0.97
CA SER A 95 21.65 -17.48 2.11
C SER A 95 20.26 -18.07 1.78
N ASN A 96 20.09 -18.76 0.62
CA ASN A 96 18.96 -19.67 0.35
C ASN A 96 19.16 -20.53 -0.93
N ALA A 97 18.36 -21.59 -1.08
CA ALA A 97 18.21 -22.41 -2.29
C ALA A 97 16.85 -23.17 -2.25
N ILE A 98 16.45 -23.82 -3.35
CA ILE A 98 15.22 -24.62 -3.50
C ILE A 98 15.55 -26.12 -3.34
N PRO A 99 15.44 -26.71 -2.13
CA PRO A 99 15.73 -28.13 -1.96
C PRO A 99 14.54 -29.05 -2.28
N ALA A 100 13.33 -28.51 -2.45
CA ALA A 100 12.08 -29.27 -2.51
C ALA A 100 11.26 -28.94 -3.77
N GLN A 101 10.40 -29.88 -4.17
CA GLN A 101 9.50 -29.69 -5.30
C GLN A 101 8.49 -28.55 -5.02
N PRO A 102 8.17 -27.72 -6.03
CA PRO A 102 7.14 -26.70 -5.88
C PRO A 102 5.77 -27.37 -5.65
N LYS A 103 4.92 -26.68 -4.90
CA LYS A 103 3.53 -27.12 -4.66
C LYS A 103 2.72 -27.08 -5.96
N SER A 104 1.88 -28.08 -6.20
CA SER A 104 0.92 -28.06 -7.30
C SER A 104 -0.27 -27.13 -7.01
N LEU A 105 -1.07 -26.81 -8.03
CA LEU A 105 -2.31 -26.05 -7.83
C LEU A 105 -3.30 -26.77 -6.90
N ALA A 106 -3.30 -28.11 -6.91
CA ALA A 106 -4.08 -28.90 -5.97
C ALA A 106 -3.55 -28.75 -4.53
N ASP A 107 -2.23 -28.74 -4.35
CA ASP A 107 -1.60 -28.61 -3.03
C ASP A 107 -1.83 -27.22 -2.40
N VAL A 108 -1.99 -26.19 -3.23
CA VAL A 108 -2.27 -24.80 -2.78
C VAL A 108 -3.75 -24.45 -2.82
N ARG A 109 -4.62 -25.36 -3.29
CA ARG A 109 -6.08 -25.14 -3.35
C ARG A 109 -6.64 -24.76 -1.98
N GLY A 110 -6.21 -25.47 -0.95
CA GLY A 110 -6.60 -25.18 0.43
C GLY A 110 -6.26 -23.75 0.84
N GLN A 111 -5.10 -23.22 0.43
CA GLN A 111 -4.70 -21.83 0.73
C GLN A 111 -5.60 -20.82 0.00
N PHE A 112 -5.96 -21.09 -1.25
CA PHE A 112 -6.88 -20.23 -2.02
C PHE A 112 -8.29 -20.25 -1.42
N ASP A 113 -8.78 -21.42 -1.05
CA ASP A 113 -10.11 -21.59 -0.46
C ASP A 113 -10.17 -21.00 0.97
N GLU A 114 -9.10 -21.10 1.75
CA GLU A 114 -8.98 -20.47 3.07
C GLU A 114 -9.07 -18.96 2.96
N ILE A 115 -8.38 -18.37 1.98
CA ILE A 115 -8.48 -16.94 1.65
C ILE A 115 -9.94 -16.60 1.29
N CYS A 116 -10.57 -17.37 0.41
CA CYS A 116 -11.97 -17.15 0.03
C CYS A 116 -12.93 -17.28 1.23
N GLU A 117 -12.75 -18.29 2.08
CA GLU A 117 -13.60 -18.55 3.24
C GLU A 117 -13.47 -17.45 4.28
N TYR A 118 -12.24 -17.05 4.58
CA TYR A 118 -11.98 -15.90 5.44
C TYR A 118 -12.69 -14.66 4.88
N PHE A 119 -12.56 -14.45 3.57
CA PHE A 119 -13.18 -13.33 2.87
C PHE A 119 -14.69 -13.49 2.63
N GLN A 120 -15.33 -14.53 3.17
CA GLN A 120 -16.74 -14.90 2.94
C GLN A 120 -17.16 -14.89 1.46
N VAL A 121 -16.23 -15.29 0.60
CA VAL A 121 -16.45 -15.43 -0.83
C VAL A 121 -17.16 -16.77 -1.10
N PRO A 122 -18.35 -16.78 -1.72
CA PRO A 122 -19.07 -18.02 -1.98
C PRO A 122 -18.30 -18.99 -2.89
N ARG A 123 -18.18 -20.24 -2.44
CA ARG A 123 -17.40 -21.29 -3.13
C ARG A 123 -17.89 -21.62 -4.55
N GLY A 124 -19.18 -21.41 -4.83
CA GLY A 124 -19.82 -21.69 -6.12
C GLY A 124 -19.64 -20.59 -7.17
N LEU A 125 -18.98 -19.48 -6.83
CA LEU A 125 -18.72 -18.41 -7.78
C LEU A 125 -17.72 -18.84 -8.86
N PRO A 126 -17.89 -18.40 -10.12
CA PRO A 126 -16.85 -18.49 -11.13
C PRO A 126 -15.55 -17.87 -10.61
N GLY A 127 -14.40 -18.40 -11.03
CA GLY A 127 -13.11 -17.99 -10.48
C GLY A 127 -12.85 -16.48 -10.43
N PRO A 128 -13.12 -15.73 -11.51
CA PRO A 128 -13.01 -14.27 -11.50
C PRO A 128 -13.83 -13.57 -10.42
N GLU A 129 -14.92 -14.17 -9.95
CA GLU A 129 -15.79 -13.58 -8.95
C GLU A 129 -15.30 -13.82 -7.50
N LYS A 130 -14.34 -14.74 -7.29
CA LYS A 130 -13.86 -15.12 -5.95
C LYS A 130 -12.83 -14.17 -5.31
N LEU A 131 -12.20 -13.29 -6.07
CA LEU A 131 -11.03 -12.52 -5.61
C LEU A 131 -11.41 -11.20 -4.88
N LYS A 132 -12.45 -11.20 -4.03
CA LYS A 132 -13.05 -9.99 -3.40
C LYS A 132 -12.64 -9.77 -1.89
N PRO A 133 -12.68 -8.55 -1.30
CA PRO A 133 -11.66 -7.99 -0.34
C PRO A 133 -11.76 -8.03 1.24
N GLN A 134 -12.53 -8.88 1.93
CA GLN A 134 -12.77 -8.88 3.42
C GLN A 134 -11.65 -9.36 4.45
N LEU A 135 -10.33 -9.45 4.16
CA LEU A 135 -9.29 -10.27 4.88
C LEU A 135 -8.60 -9.47 5.99
N CYS A 136 -8.60 -8.15 5.88
CA CYS A 136 -7.66 -7.34 6.66
C CYS A 136 -8.20 -6.91 8.04
N VAL A 137 -9.34 -7.45 8.50
CA VAL A 137 -10.07 -6.94 9.69
C VAL A 137 -10.64 -8.02 10.63
N SER A 138 -10.16 -9.28 10.57
CA SER A 138 -10.67 -10.36 11.45
C SER A 138 -9.92 -10.46 12.79
N LYS A 139 -10.48 -11.31 13.67
CA LYS A 139 -9.84 -11.76 14.90
C LYS A 139 -8.56 -12.56 14.66
N GLU A 140 -8.59 -13.46 13.68
CA GLU A 140 -7.47 -14.35 13.33
C GLU A 140 -6.24 -13.53 12.90
N PHE A 141 -6.47 -12.45 12.14
CA PHE A 141 -5.41 -11.53 11.76
C PHE A 141 -4.78 -10.83 12.98
N ALA A 142 -5.60 -10.35 13.92
CA ALA A 142 -5.13 -9.71 15.14
C ALA A 142 -4.39 -10.69 16.09
N ASP A 143 -4.85 -11.94 16.19
CA ASP A 143 -4.19 -12.96 16.99
C ASP A 143 -2.80 -13.31 16.43
N GLU A 144 -2.66 -13.43 15.10
CA GLU A 144 -1.36 -13.65 14.46
C GLU A 144 -0.45 -12.41 14.56
N PHE A 145 -1.01 -11.20 14.48
CA PHE A 145 -0.28 -9.94 14.70
C PHE A 145 0.39 -9.93 16.10
N LYS A 146 -0.36 -10.27 17.15
CA LYS A 146 0.16 -10.36 18.53
C LYS A 146 1.19 -11.45 18.69
N LYS A 147 0.91 -12.65 18.18
CA LYS A 147 1.78 -13.82 18.29
C LYS A 147 3.17 -13.55 17.70
N ARG A 148 3.24 -12.71 16.67
CA ARG A 148 4.50 -12.29 16.03
C ARG A 148 5.17 -11.09 16.69
N GLY A 149 4.55 -10.49 17.71
CA GLY A 149 5.03 -9.28 18.37
C GLY A 149 5.09 -8.09 17.42
N TYR A 150 4.18 -8.01 16.43
CA TYR A 150 4.13 -6.89 15.52
C TYR A 150 3.68 -5.61 16.24
N LYS A 151 4.21 -4.50 15.75
CA LYS A 151 3.78 -3.14 16.06
C LYS A 151 3.47 -2.43 14.76
N ILE A 152 2.62 -1.41 14.82
CA ILE A 152 2.26 -0.61 13.65
C ILE A 152 2.44 0.87 13.95
N LEU A 153 3.10 1.58 13.05
CA LEU A 153 3.12 3.04 12.98
C LEU A 153 2.37 3.43 11.71
N ILE A 154 1.23 4.09 11.86
CA ILE A 154 0.32 4.42 10.75
C ILE A 154 -0.18 5.86 10.91
N GLY A 155 -0.37 6.57 9.80
CA GLY A 155 -0.82 7.95 9.87
C GLY A 155 -1.12 8.52 8.50
N GLU A 156 -1.42 9.80 8.50
CA GLU A 156 -1.87 10.55 7.32
C GLU A 156 -1.54 12.03 7.46
N VAL A 157 -1.83 12.80 6.43
CA VAL A 157 -1.69 14.26 6.44
C VAL A 157 -3.05 14.97 6.47
N ARG A 158 -3.03 16.26 6.82
CA ARG A 158 -4.26 17.06 6.98
C ARG A 158 -5.14 17.10 5.73
N ASN A 159 -4.52 17.27 4.55
CA ASN A 159 -5.22 17.57 3.30
C ASN A 159 -5.07 16.46 2.25
N GLU A 160 -5.23 15.19 2.65
CA GLU A 160 -5.21 14.03 1.72
C GLU A 160 -6.09 14.25 0.48
N GLU A 161 -7.23 14.93 0.64
CA GLU A 161 -8.21 15.18 -0.41
C GLU A 161 -7.70 16.05 -1.56
N THR A 162 -6.72 16.93 -1.32
CA THR A 162 -6.37 17.97 -2.30
C THR A 162 -5.75 17.38 -3.56
N LEU A 163 -4.91 16.35 -3.42
CA LEU A 163 -4.32 15.69 -4.57
C LEU A 163 -5.41 15.01 -5.40
N TYR A 164 -6.29 14.23 -4.75
CA TYR A 164 -7.42 13.60 -5.45
C TYR A 164 -8.38 14.61 -6.08
N SER A 165 -8.60 15.77 -5.46
CA SER A 165 -9.45 16.84 -6.03
C SER A 165 -8.86 17.44 -7.31
N THR A 166 -7.55 17.29 -7.52
CA THR A 166 -6.84 17.86 -8.67
C THR A 166 -6.57 16.83 -9.78
N TYR A 167 -6.30 15.59 -9.39
CA TYR A 167 -5.89 14.52 -10.31
C TYR A 167 -7.04 13.54 -10.56
N ASN A 168 -7.42 13.37 -11.83
CA ASN A 168 -8.54 12.52 -12.26
C ASN A 168 -9.89 12.88 -11.61
N ALA A 169 -10.07 14.16 -11.27
CA ALA A 169 -11.32 14.66 -10.74
C ALA A 169 -12.35 14.94 -11.85
N PRO A 170 -13.64 15.10 -11.52
CA PRO A 170 -14.67 15.40 -12.51
C PRO A 170 -14.32 16.62 -13.38
N THR A 171 -14.70 16.54 -14.64
CA THR A 171 -14.57 17.62 -15.64
C THR A 171 -15.86 18.40 -15.84
N GLU A 172 -16.97 17.89 -15.31
CA GLU A 172 -18.30 18.49 -15.38
C GLU A 172 -18.94 18.49 -13.98
N PRO A 173 -19.74 19.52 -13.64
CA PRO A 173 -20.39 19.65 -12.32
C PRO A 173 -21.66 18.80 -12.27
N THR A 174 -21.53 17.50 -12.51
CA THR A 174 -22.67 16.58 -12.59
C THR A 174 -22.44 15.33 -11.75
N LEU A 175 -23.55 14.73 -11.28
CA LEU A 175 -23.51 13.48 -10.54
C LEU A 175 -22.92 12.34 -11.38
N ASP A 176 -23.19 12.31 -12.67
CA ASP A 176 -22.67 11.28 -13.57
C ASP A 176 -21.16 11.39 -13.73
N ALA A 177 -20.61 12.61 -13.87
CA ALA A 177 -19.18 12.82 -13.92
C ALA A 177 -18.50 12.45 -12.59
N LEU A 178 -19.11 12.78 -11.45
CA LEU A 178 -18.64 12.36 -10.13
C LEU A 178 -18.61 10.83 -10.00
N LYS A 179 -19.72 10.15 -10.32
CA LYS A 179 -19.85 8.69 -10.28
C LYS A 179 -18.82 8.00 -11.17
N LEU A 180 -18.60 8.52 -12.37
CA LEU A 180 -17.62 7.99 -13.30
C LEU A 180 -16.22 8.02 -12.67
N GLN A 181 -15.81 9.15 -12.11
CA GLN A 181 -14.47 9.26 -11.52
C GLN A 181 -14.31 8.44 -10.24
N VAL A 182 -15.32 8.37 -9.37
CA VAL A 182 -15.26 7.50 -8.17
C VAL A 182 -15.18 6.02 -8.58
N SER A 183 -15.83 5.63 -9.68
CA SER A 183 -15.79 4.25 -10.20
C SER A 183 -14.43 3.81 -10.74
N ASN A 184 -13.48 4.74 -10.95
CA ASN A 184 -12.10 4.39 -11.25
C ASN A 184 -11.36 3.81 -10.04
N TYR A 185 -11.87 4.05 -8.83
CA TYR A 185 -11.29 3.58 -7.57
C TYR A 185 -12.07 2.43 -6.94
N TYR A 186 -13.38 2.35 -7.20
CA TYR A 186 -14.26 1.39 -6.55
C TYR A 186 -15.23 0.74 -7.53
N ALA A 187 -15.64 -0.50 -7.23
CA ALA A 187 -16.68 -1.18 -7.99
C ALA A 187 -18.01 -0.37 -7.94
N PRO A 188 -18.87 -0.44 -8.98
CA PRO A 188 -20.08 0.39 -9.07
C PRO A 188 -20.98 0.38 -7.82
N GLN A 189 -21.15 -0.79 -7.20
CA GLN A 189 -21.96 -0.92 -5.98
C GLN A 189 -21.36 -0.18 -4.77
N VAL A 190 -20.04 -0.14 -4.66
CA VAL A 190 -19.33 0.59 -3.60
C VAL A 190 -19.40 2.09 -3.90
N THR A 191 -19.20 2.49 -5.16
CA THR A 191 -19.35 3.89 -5.60
C THR A 191 -20.70 4.47 -5.21
N GLU A 192 -21.80 3.77 -5.52
CA GLU A 192 -23.16 4.24 -5.21
C GLU A 192 -23.38 4.43 -3.70
N ARG A 193 -23.00 3.44 -2.89
CA ARG A 193 -23.15 3.53 -1.43
C ARG A 193 -22.25 4.60 -0.79
N ALA A 194 -21.03 4.74 -1.31
CA ALA A 194 -20.07 5.73 -0.82
C ALA A 194 -20.58 7.15 -1.09
N ILE A 195 -21.01 7.46 -2.32
CA ILE A 195 -21.50 8.80 -2.69
C ILE A 195 -22.69 9.24 -1.82
N GLN A 196 -23.59 8.32 -1.46
CA GLN A 196 -24.75 8.60 -0.60
C GLN A 196 -24.37 9.10 0.80
N GLN A 197 -23.12 8.92 1.24
CA GLN A 197 -22.65 9.40 2.54
C GLN A 197 -22.22 10.87 2.52
N TYR A 198 -22.13 11.48 1.33
CA TYR A 198 -21.65 12.84 1.17
C TYR A 198 -22.77 13.75 0.73
N ARG A 199 -22.75 14.97 1.26
CA ARG A 199 -23.63 16.02 0.77
C ARG A 199 -23.14 16.45 -0.61
N LEU A 200 -23.94 16.17 -1.63
CA LEU A 200 -23.64 16.62 -2.98
C LEU A 200 -23.68 18.16 -3.07
N PRO A 201 -22.80 18.77 -3.88
CA PRO A 201 -22.84 20.21 -4.13
C PRO A 201 -24.21 20.65 -4.67
N ALA A 202 -24.69 21.79 -4.19
CA ALA A 202 -25.88 22.45 -4.75
C ALA A 202 -25.51 23.44 -5.86
N SER A 203 -24.23 23.77 -5.99
CA SER A 203 -23.67 24.69 -6.99
C SER A 203 -23.35 23.97 -8.29
N GLU A 204 -23.38 24.73 -9.39
CA GLU A 204 -22.85 24.31 -10.70
C GLU A 204 -21.34 24.57 -10.82
N GLU A 205 -20.68 24.93 -9.71
CA GLU A 205 -19.24 25.23 -9.66
C GLU A 205 -18.43 23.93 -9.66
N LEU A 206 -17.65 23.71 -10.72
CA LEU A 206 -16.86 22.48 -10.90
C LEU A 206 -15.95 22.17 -9.71
N GLU A 207 -15.39 23.19 -9.06
CA GLU A 207 -14.48 23.02 -7.92
C GLU A 207 -15.15 22.41 -6.68
N ASP A 208 -16.45 22.65 -6.47
CA ASP A 208 -17.18 22.02 -5.35
C ASP A 208 -17.40 20.52 -5.61
N TRP A 209 -17.60 20.13 -6.86
CA TRP A 209 -17.68 18.73 -7.28
C TRP A 209 -16.33 18.02 -7.19
N ARG A 210 -15.25 18.69 -7.59
CA ARG A 210 -13.87 18.20 -7.43
C ARG A 210 -13.49 18.01 -5.97
N ARG A 211 -13.84 18.96 -5.09
CA ARG A 211 -13.63 18.83 -3.64
C ARG A 211 -14.40 17.65 -3.05
N THR A 212 -15.67 17.49 -3.46
CA THR A 212 -16.50 16.35 -3.02
C THR A 212 -15.88 15.03 -3.46
N PHE A 213 -15.42 14.94 -4.71
CA PHE A 213 -14.67 13.79 -5.21
C PHE A 213 -13.42 13.49 -4.38
N GLY A 214 -12.58 14.50 -4.14
CA GLY A 214 -11.36 14.33 -3.36
C GLY A 214 -11.63 13.84 -1.94
N ASN A 215 -12.69 14.34 -1.29
CA ASN A 215 -13.11 13.86 0.03
C ASN A 215 -13.51 12.39 -0.02
N ILE A 216 -14.37 11.98 -0.96
CA ILE A 216 -14.81 10.59 -1.12
C ILE A 216 -13.60 9.66 -1.29
N VAL A 217 -12.68 10.01 -2.18
CA VAL A 217 -11.54 9.16 -2.51
C VAL A 217 -10.54 9.12 -1.37
N SER A 218 -10.15 10.26 -0.80
CA SER A 218 -9.18 10.29 0.31
C SER A 218 -9.71 9.59 1.56
N ASP A 219 -10.99 9.75 1.89
CA ASP A 219 -11.58 9.06 3.02
C ASP A 219 -11.60 7.54 2.78
N GLY A 220 -11.95 7.06 1.58
CA GLY A 220 -12.00 5.63 1.27
C GLY A 220 -10.63 4.97 1.01
N GLN A 221 -9.62 5.71 0.53
CA GLN A 221 -8.29 5.17 0.21
C GLN A 221 -7.32 5.27 1.38
N VAL A 222 -7.43 6.32 2.19
CA VAL A 222 -6.45 6.64 3.23
C VAL A 222 -7.08 6.63 4.61
N ARG A 223 -8.08 7.49 4.84
CA ARG A 223 -8.50 7.80 6.20
C ARG A 223 -9.27 6.66 6.87
N ALA A 224 -10.36 6.21 6.26
CA ALA A 224 -11.24 5.17 6.80
C ALA A 224 -10.55 3.79 6.92
N PRO A 225 -9.78 3.30 5.92
CA PRO A 225 -9.06 2.03 6.05
C PRO A 225 -8.11 2.00 7.25
N SER A 226 -7.38 3.09 7.50
CA SER A 226 -6.48 3.22 8.65
C SER A 226 -7.23 3.06 9.98
N ARG A 227 -8.37 3.73 10.15
CA ARG A 227 -9.18 3.60 11.37
C ARG A 227 -9.78 2.21 11.52
N CYS A 228 -10.30 1.64 10.43
CA CYS A 228 -10.89 0.30 10.47
C CYS A 228 -9.87 -0.76 10.88
N LEU A 229 -8.65 -0.68 10.34
CA LEU A 229 -7.55 -1.57 10.74
C LEU A 229 -7.21 -1.41 12.22
N VAL A 230 -6.99 -0.17 12.69
CA VAL A 230 -6.68 0.10 14.10
C VAL A 230 -7.78 -0.42 15.02
N LYS A 231 -9.04 -0.10 14.72
CA LYS A 231 -10.20 -0.54 15.51
C LYS A 231 -10.25 -2.07 15.57
N ALA A 232 -10.14 -2.74 14.43
CA ALA A 232 -10.16 -4.19 14.35
C ALA A 232 -9.02 -4.82 15.16
N LEU A 233 -7.80 -4.29 15.08
CA LEU A 233 -6.66 -4.80 15.86
C LEU A 233 -6.92 -4.69 17.36
N VAL A 234 -7.29 -3.50 17.84
CA VAL A 234 -7.43 -3.25 19.28
C VAL A 234 -8.65 -3.95 19.88
N GLU A 235 -9.78 -3.98 19.18
CA GLU A 235 -10.97 -4.71 19.64
C GLU A 235 -10.77 -6.22 19.68
N ASN A 236 -9.87 -6.75 18.84
CA ASN A 236 -9.44 -8.15 18.88
C ASN A 236 -8.21 -8.38 19.79
N GLY A 237 -7.92 -7.41 20.67
CA GLY A 237 -7.04 -7.55 21.82
C GLY A 237 -5.56 -7.27 21.54
N VAL A 238 -5.22 -6.57 20.44
CA VAL A 238 -3.86 -6.00 20.28
C VAL A 238 -3.69 -4.85 21.27
N ASP A 239 -2.56 -4.83 21.98
CA ASP A 239 -2.30 -3.80 22.97
C ASP A 239 -2.17 -2.43 22.30
N LEU A 240 -2.80 -1.41 22.89
CA LEU A 240 -2.76 -0.03 22.38
C LEU A 240 -1.31 0.48 22.24
N GLN A 241 -0.40 0.04 23.11
CA GLN A 241 1.01 0.41 23.08
C GLN A 241 1.75 -0.04 21.80
N ASP A 242 1.18 -1.00 21.06
CA ASP A 242 1.73 -1.53 19.81
C ASP A 242 1.12 -0.87 18.56
N VAL A 243 0.20 0.09 18.76
CA VAL A 243 -0.49 0.82 17.69
C VAL A 243 -0.23 2.32 17.80
N TRP A 244 0.68 2.82 16.98
CA TRP A 244 1.11 4.21 16.99
C TRP A 244 0.47 4.96 15.82
N ARG A 245 -0.29 5.99 16.13
CA ARG A 245 -1.01 6.80 15.14
C ARG A 245 -0.46 8.21 15.06
N TYR A 246 -0.14 8.68 13.86
CA TYR A 246 0.33 10.05 13.64
C TYR A 246 -0.56 10.84 12.67
N HIS A 247 -0.48 12.16 12.75
CA HIS A 247 -1.11 13.07 11.80
C HIS A 247 -0.22 14.29 11.54
N ILE A 248 0.05 14.62 10.27
CA ILE A 248 0.87 15.79 9.93
C ILE A 248 0.00 16.91 9.37
N ALA A 249 -0.06 18.01 10.11
CA ALA A 249 -0.82 19.21 9.78
C ALA A 249 0.05 20.45 9.60
N TYR A 250 1.38 20.30 9.69
CA TYR A 250 2.35 21.35 9.43
C TYR A 250 2.89 21.27 8.01
N ARG A 251 2.86 22.39 7.29
CA ARG A 251 3.46 22.50 5.95
C ARG A 251 4.88 23.03 6.09
N LEU A 252 5.87 22.23 5.70
CA LEU A 252 7.27 22.65 5.67
C LEU A 252 7.47 23.80 4.66
N SER A 253 8.21 24.83 5.05
CA SER A 253 8.37 26.09 4.31
C SER A 253 9.11 25.91 2.99
N PHE A 254 9.94 24.88 2.88
CA PHE A 254 10.63 24.55 1.62
C PHE A 254 9.73 23.84 0.61
N ILE A 255 8.51 23.43 0.99
CA ILE A 255 7.45 23.05 0.05
C ILE A 255 6.81 24.37 -0.44
N ASN A 256 7.56 25.07 -1.29
CA ASN A 256 7.17 26.33 -1.90
C ASN A 256 6.26 26.11 -3.14
N GLU A 257 5.84 27.19 -3.79
CA GLU A 257 4.99 27.16 -4.99
C GLU A 257 5.60 26.38 -6.18
N GLU A 258 6.93 26.23 -6.24
CA GLU A 258 7.60 25.43 -7.27
C GLU A 258 7.45 23.92 -7.03
N VAL A 259 7.29 23.51 -5.77
CA VAL A 259 7.09 22.11 -5.37
C VAL A 259 5.61 21.76 -5.39
N ALA A 260 4.78 22.56 -4.72
CA ALA A 260 3.33 22.41 -4.72
C ALA A 260 2.67 23.73 -4.32
N PRO A 261 1.51 24.11 -4.88
CA PRO A 261 0.85 25.35 -4.49
C PRO A 261 0.47 25.42 -3.00
N ALA A 262 0.45 26.61 -2.41
CA ALA A 262 0.01 26.79 -1.02
C ALA A 262 -1.46 26.38 -0.81
N SER A 263 -2.28 26.46 -1.87
CA SER A 263 -3.67 25.98 -1.87
C SER A 263 -3.79 24.48 -1.58
N PHE A 264 -2.69 23.72 -1.69
CA PHE A 264 -2.68 22.29 -1.39
C PHE A 264 -2.63 21.99 0.11
N GLY A 265 -2.38 22.98 0.98
CA GLY A 265 -2.25 22.74 2.41
C GLY A 265 -1.14 21.73 2.71
N VAL A 266 -1.45 20.67 3.46
CA VAL A 266 -0.54 19.52 3.67
C VAL A 266 -1.11 18.30 2.96
N ALA A 267 -0.88 18.20 1.65
CA ALA A 267 -1.44 17.17 0.78
C ALA A 267 -0.63 15.86 0.81
N HIS A 268 -1.23 14.80 0.25
CA HIS A 268 -0.66 13.45 0.19
C HIS A 268 0.85 13.45 -0.13
N ALA A 269 1.62 12.67 0.61
CA ALA A 269 3.08 12.55 0.55
C ALA A 269 3.91 13.77 1.01
N MET A 270 3.29 14.85 1.52
CA MET A 270 4.04 16.00 2.06
C MET A 270 4.68 15.75 3.44
N ASP A 271 4.43 14.60 4.06
CA ASP A 271 5.13 14.12 5.25
C ASP A 271 6.45 13.39 4.93
N ARG A 272 6.66 12.95 3.68
CA ARG A 272 7.88 12.25 3.24
C ARG A 272 9.18 12.98 3.55
N PRO A 273 9.31 14.31 3.40
CA PRO A 273 10.54 15.00 3.77
C PRO A 273 10.89 14.85 5.24
N ILE A 274 9.90 14.69 6.13
CA ILE A 274 10.13 14.45 7.54
C ILE A 274 10.67 13.04 7.75
N TRP A 275 9.98 12.03 7.20
CA TRP A 275 10.36 10.62 7.36
C TRP A 275 11.69 10.25 6.69
N ASN A 276 12.01 10.88 5.56
CA ASN A 276 13.31 10.74 4.89
C ASN A 276 14.39 11.64 5.48
N PHE A 277 14.04 12.45 6.48
CA PHE A 277 14.92 13.42 7.13
C PHE A 277 15.67 14.32 6.13
N SER A 278 14.94 14.88 5.17
CA SER A 278 15.45 15.59 4.01
C SER A 278 15.93 17.02 4.32
N ILE A 279 16.90 17.16 5.23
CA ILE A 279 17.44 18.47 5.65
C ILE A 279 18.18 19.23 4.55
N CYS A 280 18.55 18.56 3.45
CA CYS A 280 19.27 19.18 2.33
C CYS A 280 18.44 20.20 1.54
N TYR A 281 17.12 20.26 1.74
CA TYR A 281 16.25 21.26 1.11
C TYR A 281 16.19 22.58 1.89
N GLY A 282 17.01 22.74 2.92
CA GLY A 282 17.14 23.98 3.67
C GLY A 282 15.92 24.36 4.53
N PRO A 283 15.40 23.46 5.39
CA PRO A 283 14.41 23.86 6.39
C PRO A 283 14.98 24.95 7.31
N THR A 284 14.10 25.76 7.88
CA THR A 284 14.49 26.73 8.90
C THR A 284 15.07 26.03 10.14
N PRO A 285 15.82 26.74 11.01
CA PRO A 285 16.29 26.14 12.27
C PRO A 285 15.17 25.58 13.15
N VAL A 286 14.01 26.24 13.16
CA VAL A 286 12.81 25.80 13.90
C VAL A 286 12.27 24.49 13.32
N GLU A 287 12.12 24.42 11.99
CA GLU A 287 11.66 23.18 11.33
C GLU A 287 12.67 22.05 11.45
N THR A 288 13.97 22.35 11.39
CA THR A 288 15.01 21.35 11.61
C THR A 288 14.86 20.72 13.00
N GLN A 289 14.59 21.53 14.02
CA GLN A 289 14.32 21.01 15.36
C GLN A 289 13.02 20.22 15.41
N LEU A 290 11.95 20.73 14.81
CA LEU A 290 10.66 20.06 14.78
C LEU A 290 10.72 18.69 14.06
N MET A 291 11.47 18.61 12.95
CA MET A 291 11.75 17.35 12.24
C MET A 291 12.57 16.39 13.11
N LYS A 292 13.57 16.89 13.85
CA LYS A 292 14.34 16.07 14.80
C LYS A 292 13.48 15.53 15.93
N ASP A 293 12.53 16.33 16.41
CA ASP A 293 11.62 15.91 17.48
C ASP A 293 10.63 14.86 16.96
N LEU A 294 10.10 15.03 15.75
CA LEU A 294 9.16 14.06 15.18
C LEU A 294 9.84 12.73 14.79
N ILE A 295 11.03 12.78 14.20
CA ILE A 295 11.73 11.56 13.72
C ILE A 295 12.15 10.64 14.88
N GLN A 296 12.16 11.13 16.13
CA GLN A 296 12.33 10.28 17.32
C GLN A 296 11.25 9.20 17.41
N ILE A 297 10.03 9.47 16.94
CA ILE A 297 8.95 8.45 16.86
C ILE A 297 9.42 7.29 15.99
N LEU A 298 9.83 7.56 14.76
CA LEU A 298 10.27 6.53 13.84
C LEU A 298 11.52 5.82 14.37
N THR A 299 12.47 6.58 14.92
CA THR A 299 13.71 6.04 15.50
C THR A 299 13.41 5.08 16.65
N ALA A 300 12.52 5.44 17.57
CA ALA A 300 12.11 4.57 18.66
C ALA A 300 11.36 3.33 18.15
N PHE A 301 10.47 3.51 17.18
CA PHE A 301 9.69 2.43 16.58
C PHE A 301 10.58 1.36 15.92
N VAL A 302 11.51 1.78 15.06
CA VAL A 302 12.40 0.85 14.33
C VAL A 302 13.42 0.16 15.23
N ASN A 303 13.81 0.79 16.34
CA ASN A 303 14.72 0.20 17.32
C ASN A 303 14.00 -0.61 18.40
N ASP A 304 12.66 -0.71 18.35
CA ASP A 304 11.83 -1.31 19.40
C ASP A 304 12.20 -0.79 20.81
N ASP A 305 12.40 0.52 20.91
CA ASP A 305 12.83 1.19 22.15
C ASP A 305 11.76 1.05 23.24
N LYS A 306 12.05 0.21 24.24
CA LYS A 306 11.15 -0.07 25.38
C LYS A 306 11.01 1.12 26.35
N GLY A 307 11.94 2.07 26.30
CA GLY A 307 11.91 3.28 27.13
C GLY A 307 11.09 4.40 26.50
N TYR A 308 10.86 4.37 25.18
CA TYR A 308 10.09 5.37 24.49
C TYR A 308 8.60 5.22 24.76
N LYS A 309 7.92 6.33 25.06
CA LYS A 309 6.48 6.37 25.28
C LYS A 309 5.80 7.17 24.18
N PHE A 310 4.93 6.50 23.41
CA PHE A 310 4.12 7.18 22.41
C PHE A 310 2.99 8.03 23.03
N ASP A 311 2.58 7.67 24.25
CA ASP A 311 1.69 8.39 25.19
C ASP A 311 0.20 8.53 24.79
N THR A 312 -0.26 7.96 23.67
CA THR A 312 -1.70 7.93 23.35
C THR A 312 -2.46 7.07 24.35
N ALA A 313 -3.53 7.62 24.93
CA ALA A 313 -4.32 6.96 25.97
C ALA A 313 -5.50 6.13 25.42
N SER A 314 -5.88 6.36 24.17
CA SER A 314 -7.01 5.70 23.50
C SER A 314 -6.78 5.58 22.00
N ILE A 315 -7.55 4.68 21.34
CA ILE A 315 -7.41 4.39 19.91
C ILE A 315 -7.75 5.58 19.01
N ASP A 316 -8.59 6.48 19.50
CA ASP A 316 -9.04 7.71 18.85
C ASP A 316 -8.09 8.88 19.13
N GLN A 317 -6.89 8.65 19.65
CA GLN A 317 -5.85 9.68 19.79
C GLN A 317 -4.74 9.48 18.77
N MET A 318 -4.13 10.60 18.37
CA MET A 318 -3.00 10.62 17.43
C MET A 318 -1.93 11.59 17.93
N LYS A 319 -0.66 11.30 17.62
CA LYS A 319 0.42 12.27 17.78
C LYS A 319 0.46 13.18 16.55
N VAL A 320 0.17 14.46 16.76
CA VAL A 320 -0.06 15.44 15.70
C VAL A 320 1.08 16.45 15.64
N MET A 321 1.66 16.62 14.46
CA MET A 321 2.47 17.80 14.14
C MET A 321 1.52 18.91 13.69
N THR A 322 1.19 19.84 14.59
CA THR A 322 0.11 20.82 14.40
C THR A 322 0.49 21.93 13.42
N PRO A 323 -0.49 22.66 12.86
CA PRO A 323 -0.22 23.80 11.97
C PRO A 323 0.66 24.89 12.60
N GLU A 324 0.65 25.00 13.93
CA GLU A 324 1.43 25.95 14.71
C GLU A 324 2.87 25.48 14.97
N GLY A 325 3.27 24.31 14.46
CA GLY A 325 4.62 23.77 14.61
C GLY A 325 4.88 23.14 15.96
N LYS A 326 3.88 22.48 16.55
CA LYS A 326 4.00 21.72 17.81
C LYS A 326 3.78 20.24 17.56
N ILE A 327 4.38 19.38 18.40
CA ILE A 327 4.10 17.95 18.42
C ILE A 327 3.35 17.65 19.71
N GLN A 328 2.09 17.22 19.59
CA GLN A 328 1.24 16.95 20.75
C GLN A 328 0.22 15.88 20.43
N ILE A 329 -0.36 15.27 21.46
CA ILE A 329 -1.46 14.33 21.28
C ILE A 329 -2.76 15.12 21.11
N GLN A 330 -3.58 14.74 20.14
CA GLN A 330 -4.91 15.29 19.93
C GLN A 330 -5.92 14.17 19.68
N PRO A 331 -7.20 14.38 20.03
CA PRO A 331 -8.26 13.48 19.61
C PRO A 331 -8.42 13.49 18.08
N ASP A 332 -8.73 12.34 17.52
CA ASP A 332 -9.18 12.16 16.14
C ASP A 332 -10.66 12.51 16.07
N GLU A 333 -10.95 13.77 15.78
CA GLU A 333 -12.31 14.32 15.72
C GLU A 333 -13.23 13.60 14.72
N ARG A 334 -12.65 12.92 13.72
CA ARG A 334 -13.37 12.18 12.68
C ARG A 334 -13.37 10.66 12.91
N TRP A 335 -12.93 10.17 14.07
CA TRP A 335 -12.81 8.74 14.35
C TRP A 335 -14.10 7.96 14.08
N GLU A 336 -15.20 8.31 14.75
CA GLU A 336 -16.49 7.63 14.62
C GLU A 336 -17.08 7.74 13.20
N GLU A 337 -16.89 8.90 12.56
CA GLU A 337 -17.32 9.14 11.19
C GLU A 337 -16.60 8.20 10.21
N LEU A 338 -15.27 8.14 10.28
CA LEU A 338 -14.43 7.39 9.35
C LEU A 338 -14.48 5.88 9.59
N VAL A 339 -14.66 5.43 10.83
CA VAL A 339 -14.95 4.02 11.14
C VAL A 339 -16.27 3.58 10.51
N ARG A 340 -17.34 4.35 10.70
CA ARG A 340 -18.64 4.07 10.09
C ARG A 340 -18.53 4.05 8.57
N LEU A 341 -17.86 5.06 8.01
CA LEU A 341 -17.66 5.16 6.58
C LEU A 341 -16.90 3.95 6.02
N GLY A 342 -15.83 3.51 6.67
CA GLY A 342 -15.09 2.32 6.23
C GLY A 342 -15.94 1.04 6.20
N SER A 343 -16.90 0.90 7.11
CA SER A 343 -17.87 -0.21 7.07
C SER A 343 -18.75 -0.16 5.81
N ILE A 344 -19.17 1.05 5.40
CA ILE A 344 -19.96 1.28 4.18
C ILE A 344 -19.16 0.95 2.91
N PHE A 345 -17.87 1.33 2.89
CA PHE A 345 -16.94 0.95 1.81
C PHE A 345 -16.74 -0.57 1.75
N ALA A 346 -16.63 -1.24 2.89
CA ALA A 346 -16.51 -2.69 2.99
C ALA A 346 -17.82 -3.44 2.61
N GLY A 347 -18.97 -2.76 2.65
CA GLY A 347 -20.28 -3.33 2.34
C GLY A 347 -20.95 -4.05 3.51
N ASN A 348 -20.60 -3.66 4.75
CA ASN A 348 -21.14 -4.21 6.01
C ASN A 348 -22.29 -3.38 6.59
#